data_AF-A0A095ULL2-F1
#
_entry.id   AF-A0A095ULL2-F1
#
_cell.length_a   1.000
_cell.length_b   1.000
_cell.length_c   1.000
_cell.angle_alpha   90.00
_cell.angle_beta   90.00
_cell.angle_gamma   90.00
#
_symmetry.space_group_name_H-M   'P 1'
#
loop_
_entity.id
_entity.type
_entity.pdbx_description
1 polymer ?
#
loop_
_entity_poly.entity_id
_entity_poly.type
_entity_poly.pdbx_seq_one_letter_code
_entity_poly.pdbx_strand_id
1 'polypeptide(L)'
;MSNTDDTVKSFVSYNAFMRAIFKDKVLLYKKADITPPSFEEFKSYSIASNGFSPWLDSIRGLQATEKQIYSILNTYMKQAKRSLSDIPNILRWLERYYDIETPVVEGIATEAYWRKRLLAQHRD
;
A
#
# COMPACT_ATOMS: atom_id res chain seq x y z
N MET A 1 25.69 5.91 23.65
CA MET A 1 25.48 4.65 22.92
C MET A 1 24.05 4.22 23.19
N SER A 2 23.15 4.35 22.22
CA SER A 2 21.80 3.81 22.32
C SER A 2 21.65 2.86 21.15
N ASN A 3 21.76 1.56 21.42
CA ASN A 3 21.38 0.53 20.46
C ASN A 3 19.86 0.54 20.41
N THR A 4 19.28 1.30 19.48
CA THR A 4 17.93 1.01 19.02
C THR A 4 18.03 -0.29 18.26
N ASP A 5 17.37 -1.31 18.79
CA ASP A 5 17.10 -2.55 18.09
C ASP A 5 16.16 -2.15 16.93
N ASP A 6 16.75 -1.73 15.80
CA ASP A 6 16.05 -1.40 14.57
C ASP A 6 15.47 -2.70 14.04
N THR A 7 14.35 -3.12 14.61
CA THR A 7 13.52 -4.17 14.03
C THR A 7 13.11 -3.66 12.66
N VAL A 8 13.85 -4.08 11.63
CA VAL A 8 13.57 -3.78 10.24
C VAL A 8 12.12 -4.13 9.98
N LYS A 9 11.26 -3.13 9.81
CA LYS A 9 9.85 -3.37 9.58
C LYS A 9 9.68 -4.17 8.29
N SER A 10 9.00 -5.30 8.41
CA SER A 10 8.70 -6.15 7.26
C SER A 10 7.61 -5.52 6.40
N PHE A 11 7.87 -5.39 5.10
CA PHE A 11 6.86 -4.91 4.15
C PHE A 11 5.73 -5.94 3.99
N VAL A 12 4.50 -5.47 4.15
CA VAL A 12 3.28 -6.21 3.81
C VAL A 12 2.60 -5.54 2.62
N SER A 13 2.26 -6.33 1.59
CA SER A 13 1.48 -5.80 0.45
C SER A 13 0.06 -5.45 0.88
N TYR A 14 -0.58 -4.51 0.19
CA TYR A 14 -1.96 -4.11 0.52
C TYR A 14 -2.94 -5.29 0.54
N ASN A 15 -2.88 -6.18 -0.46
CA ASN A 15 -3.75 -7.35 -0.49
C ASN A 15 -3.48 -8.31 0.68
N ALA A 16 -2.21 -8.52 1.07
CA ALA A 16 -1.89 -9.38 2.21
C ALA A 16 -2.41 -8.77 3.52
N PHE A 17 -2.21 -7.47 3.71
CA PHE A 17 -2.75 -6.70 4.84
C PHE A 17 -4.27 -6.84 4.93
N MET A 18 -4.97 -6.59 3.81
CA MET A 18 -6.43 -6.67 3.76
C MET A 18 -6.95 -8.09 3.99
N ARG A 19 -6.25 -9.13 3.49
CA ARG A 19 -6.65 -10.53 3.72
C ARG A 19 -6.57 -10.92 5.18
N ALA A 20 -5.57 -10.43 5.92
CA ALA A 20 -5.46 -10.67 7.35
C ALA A 20 -6.68 -10.11 8.09
N ILE A 21 -7.00 -8.83 7.85
CA ILE A 21 -8.17 -8.18 8.48
C ILE A 21 -9.47 -8.87 8.06
N PHE A 22 -9.62 -9.20 6.78
CA PHE A 22 -10.81 -9.86 6.28
C PHE A 22 -11.06 -11.20 6.96
N LYS A 23 -10.01 -12.00 7.16
CA LYS A 23 -10.10 -13.29 7.87
C LYS A 23 -10.68 -13.11 9.28
N ASP A 24 -10.19 -12.11 10.01
CA ASP A 24 -10.66 -11.82 11.37
C ASP A 24 -12.12 -11.34 11.37
N LYS A 25 -12.51 -10.49 10.40
CA LYS A 25 -13.89 -10.03 10.25
C LYS A 25 -14.85 -11.15 9.87
N VAL A 26 -14.45 -12.07 8.99
CA VAL A 26 -15.25 -13.26 8.63
C VAL A 26 -15.56 -14.11 9.86
N LEU A 27 -14.60 -14.28 10.79
CA LEU A 27 -14.87 -15.00 12.04
C LEU A 27 -15.92 -14.31 12.90
N LEU A 28 -15.93 -12.97 12.93
CA LEU A 28 -16.95 -12.20 13.66
C LEU A 28 -18.33 -12.29 13.00
N TYR A 29 -18.40 -12.18 11.66
CA TYR A 29 -19.66 -12.36 10.93
C TYR A 29 -20.28 -13.74 11.20
N LYS A 30 -19.48 -14.80 11.15
CA LYS A 30 -19.93 -16.17 11.47
C LYS A 30 -20.44 -16.32 12.90
N LYS A 31 -19.77 -15.68 13.88
CA LYS A 31 -20.23 -15.69 15.28
C LYS A 31 -21.55 -14.95 15.48
N ALA A 32 -21.84 -13.97 14.63
CA ALA A 32 -23.07 -13.18 14.67
C ALA A 32 -24.17 -13.73 13.74
N ASP A 33 -23.98 -14.90 13.12
CA ASP A 33 -24.88 -15.51 12.14
C ASP A 33 -25.18 -14.59 10.92
N ILE A 34 -24.16 -13.83 10.48
CA ILE A 34 -24.24 -12.93 9.33
C ILE A 34 -23.40 -13.50 8.17
N THR A 35 -23.95 -13.48 6.96
CA THR A 35 -23.20 -13.80 5.74
C THR A 35 -22.16 -12.71 5.47
N PRO A 36 -20.85 -13.03 5.44
CA PRO A 36 -19.81 -12.04 5.18
C PRO A 36 -19.87 -11.55 3.73
N PRO A 37 -19.48 -10.29 3.46
CA PRO A 37 -19.29 -9.82 2.08
C PRO A 37 -18.12 -10.56 1.42
N SER A 38 -18.03 -10.47 0.08
CA SER A 38 -16.84 -10.91 -0.64
C SER A 38 -15.60 -10.09 -0.24
N PHE A 39 -14.42 -10.64 -0.50
CA PHE A 39 -13.16 -9.95 -0.23
C PHE A 39 -13.04 -8.62 -0.99
N GLU A 40 -13.52 -8.57 -2.24
CA GLU A 40 -13.44 -7.38 -3.09
C GLU A 40 -14.40 -6.28 -2.62
N GLU A 41 -15.61 -6.65 -2.16
CA GLU A 41 -16.55 -5.72 -1.54
C GLU A 41 -15.98 -5.16 -0.23
N PHE A 42 -15.47 -6.04 0.64
CA PHE A 42 -14.82 -5.64 1.89
C PHE A 42 -13.66 -4.66 1.65
N LYS A 43 -12.80 -4.97 0.68
CA LYS A 43 -11.66 -4.12 0.30
C LYS A 43 -12.13 -2.75 -0.22
N SER A 44 -13.18 -2.73 -1.04
CA SER A 44 -13.77 -1.49 -1.57
C SER A 44 -14.35 -0.61 -0.46
N TYR A 45 -15.09 -1.20 0.49
CA TYR A 45 -15.60 -0.47 1.66
C TYR A 45 -14.45 0.08 2.53
N SER A 46 -13.41 -0.70 2.77
CA SER A 46 -12.25 -0.25 3.55
C SER A 46 -11.56 0.96 2.92
N ILE A 47 -11.39 0.96 1.59
CA ILE A 47 -10.82 2.10 0.86
C ILE A 47 -11.73 3.33 0.96
N ALA A 48 -13.03 3.14 0.79
CA ALA A 48 -13.99 4.25 0.87
C ALA A 48 -14.02 4.91 2.26
N SER A 49 -13.86 4.13 3.33
CA SER A 49 -13.90 4.65 4.70
C SER A 49 -12.55 5.22 5.17
N ASN A 50 -11.45 4.52 4.91
CA ASN A 50 -10.14 4.82 5.54
C ASN A 50 -9.02 5.11 4.53
N GLY A 51 -9.30 5.02 3.23
CA GLY A 51 -8.27 5.03 2.20
C GLY A 51 -7.23 3.93 2.44
N PHE A 52 -5.96 4.29 2.29
CA PHE A 52 -4.83 3.39 2.55
C PHE A 52 -4.16 3.63 3.91
N SER A 53 -4.63 4.58 4.72
CA SER A 53 -3.94 4.98 5.95
C SER A 53 -3.66 3.81 6.89
N PRO A 54 -4.62 2.90 7.19
CA PRO A 54 -4.35 1.76 8.09
C PRO A 54 -3.24 0.84 7.57
N TRP A 55 -3.17 0.65 6.25
CA TRP A 55 -2.12 -0.15 5.64
C TRP A 55 -0.77 0.57 5.68
N LEU A 56 -0.74 1.86 5.34
CA LEU A 56 0.49 2.66 5.35
C LEU A 56 1.04 2.80 6.78
N ASP A 57 0.18 2.93 7.79
CA ASP A 57 0.59 2.90 9.20
C ASP A 57 1.21 1.57 9.61
N SER A 58 0.71 0.45 9.07
CA SER A 58 1.31 -0.87 9.34
C SER A 58 2.77 -0.96 8.86
N ILE A 59 3.09 -0.29 7.75
CA ILE A 59 4.44 -0.22 7.17
C ILE A 59 5.17 1.11 7.46
N ARG A 60 4.68 1.91 8.42
CA ARG A 60 5.34 3.16 8.84
C ARG A 60 6.79 2.92 9.27
N GLY A 61 7.72 3.81 8.87
CA GLY A 61 9.15 3.69 9.16
C GLY A 61 9.90 2.75 8.21
N LEU A 62 9.27 2.34 7.10
CA LEU A 62 9.87 1.40 6.16
C LEU A 62 10.93 2.10 5.31
N GLN A 63 12.17 1.61 5.37
CA GLN A 63 13.17 1.86 4.34
C GLN A 63 12.83 1.05 3.10
N ALA A 64 12.14 1.67 2.14
CA ALA A 64 11.53 0.94 1.04
C ALA A 64 12.56 0.65 -0.07
N THR A 65 12.57 -0.59 -0.54
CA THR A 65 13.21 -0.95 -1.80
C THR A 65 12.39 -0.44 -2.98
N GLU A 66 13.02 -0.33 -4.16
CA GLU A 66 12.35 0.07 -5.40
C GLU A 66 11.15 -0.83 -5.73
N LYS A 67 11.26 -2.13 -5.44
CA LYS A 67 10.18 -3.11 -5.62
C LYS A 67 9.00 -2.87 -4.68
N GLN A 68 9.26 -2.42 -3.46
CA GLN A 68 8.21 -2.10 -2.49
C GLN A 68 7.53 -0.77 -2.86
N ILE A 69 8.30 0.24 -3.28
CA ILE A 69 7.73 1.48 -3.85
C ILE A 69 6.86 1.17 -5.07
N TYR A 70 7.33 0.30 -5.97
CA TYR A 70 6.50 -0.18 -7.09
C TYR A 70 5.19 -0.79 -6.61
N SER A 71 5.23 -1.67 -5.59
CA SER A 71 4.02 -2.29 -5.03
C SER A 71 3.07 -1.25 -4.44
N ILE A 72 3.59 -0.19 -3.81
CA ILE A 72 2.80 0.89 -3.25
C ILE A 72 2.14 1.72 -4.36
N LEU A 73 2.93 2.21 -5.31
CA LEU A 73 2.43 2.99 -6.43
C LEU A 73 1.41 2.20 -7.25
N ASN A 74 1.68 0.92 -7.55
CA ASN A 74 0.74 0.06 -8.27
C ASN A 74 -0.60 -0.10 -7.52
N THR A 75 -0.57 -0.12 -6.18
CA THR A 75 -1.80 -0.13 -5.37
C THR A 75 -2.57 1.17 -5.54
N TYR A 76 -1.91 2.33 -5.51
CA TYR A 76 -2.56 3.62 -5.77
C TYR A 76 -3.18 3.71 -7.17
N MET A 77 -2.48 3.24 -8.20
CA MET A 77 -2.99 3.24 -9.56
C MET A 77 -4.23 2.34 -9.71
N LYS A 78 -4.15 1.09 -9.20
CA LYS A 78 -5.23 0.10 -9.38
C LYS A 78 -6.44 0.32 -8.47
N GLN A 79 -6.21 0.68 -7.22
CA GLN A 79 -7.24 0.70 -6.19
C GLN A 79 -7.81 2.11 -5.96
N ALA A 80 -6.98 3.15 -6.07
CA ALA A 80 -7.41 4.54 -5.91
C ALA A 80 -7.52 5.31 -7.24
N LYS A 81 -7.33 4.62 -8.39
CA LYS A 81 -7.40 5.19 -9.75
C LYS A 81 -6.54 6.45 -9.91
N ARG A 82 -5.39 6.49 -9.23
CA ARG A 82 -4.40 7.56 -9.39
C ARG A 82 -3.73 7.47 -10.74
N SER A 83 -3.19 8.59 -11.22
CA SER A 83 -2.43 8.67 -12.47
C SER A 83 -0.92 8.71 -12.20
N LEU A 84 -0.12 8.47 -13.23
CA LEU A 84 1.34 8.56 -13.11
C LEU A 84 1.81 9.97 -12.70
N SER A 85 1.07 11.01 -13.07
CA SER A 85 1.36 12.39 -12.66
C SER A 85 1.22 12.62 -11.15
N ASP A 86 0.53 11.72 -10.43
CA ASP A 86 0.38 11.80 -8.97
C ASP A 86 1.60 11.24 -8.22
N ILE A 87 2.50 10.52 -8.90
CA ILE A 87 3.63 9.82 -8.26
C ILE A 87 4.51 10.72 -7.39
N PRO A 88 4.97 11.91 -7.85
CA PRO A 88 5.78 12.79 -7.00
C PRO A 88 5.06 13.16 -5.69
N ASN A 89 3.75 13.38 -5.76
CA ASN A 89 2.94 13.72 -4.60
C ASN A 89 2.75 12.51 -3.67
N ILE A 90 2.51 11.32 -4.21
CA ILE A 90 2.39 10.09 -3.43
C ILE A 90 3.69 9.83 -2.67
N LEU A 91 4.84 9.86 -3.34
CA LEU A 91 6.14 9.61 -2.69
C LEU A 91 6.42 10.62 -1.56
N ARG A 92 6.18 11.92 -1.81
CA ARG A 92 6.30 12.95 -0.79
C ARG A 92 5.38 12.71 0.42
N TRP A 93 4.18 12.16 0.21
CA TRP A 93 3.26 11.83 1.31
C TRP A 93 3.72 10.61 2.10
N LEU A 94 4.27 9.59 1.43
CA LEU A 94 4.84 8.41 2.07
C LEU A 94 5.97 8.81 3.04
N GLU A 95 6.89 9.65 2.58
CA GLU A 95 7.98 10.17 3.41
C GLU A 95 7.44 11.03 4.55
N ARG A 96 6.62 12.06 4.23
CA ARG A 96 6.19 13.06 5.22
C ARG A 96 5.28 12.52 6.32
N TYR A 97 4.34 11.63 5.97
CA TYR A 97 3.28 11.23 6.89
C TYR A 97 3.45 9.83 7.44
N TYR A 98 4.21 8.97 6.76
CA TYR A 98 4.38 7.57 7.13
C TYR A 98 5.84 7.18 7.34
N ASP A 99 6.79 8.12 7.20
CA ASP A 99 8.22 7.86 7.40
C ASP A 99 8.70 6.68 6.55
N ILE A 100 8.14 6.56 5.34
CA ILE A 100 8.52 5.52 4.37
C ILE A 100 9.54 6.16 3.44
N GLU A 101 10.79 5.75 3.56
CA GLU A 101 11.90 6.32 2.80
C GLU A 101 11.90 5.76 1.38
N THR A 102 11.89 6.65 0.39
CA THR A 102 12.07 6.31 -1.03
C THR A 102 13.55 6.03 -1.29
N PRO A 103 13.91 4.95 -2.02
CA PRO A 103 15.31 4.66 -2.31
C PRO A 103 15.88 5.70 -3.29
N VAL A 104 17.17 6.00 -3.14
CA VAL A 104 17.88 6.94 -4.01
C VAL A 104 18.13 6.30 -5.37
N VAL A 105 17.18 6.49 -6.28
CA VAL A 105 17.26 6.02 -7.67
C VAL A 105 16.92 7.17 -8.61
N GLU A 106 17.76 7.37 -9.63
CA GLU A 106 17.58 8.44 -10.59
C GLU A 106 16.21 8.34 -11.27
N GLY A 107 15.48 9.45 -11.26
CA GLY A 107 14.16 9.52 -11.89
C GLY A 107 13.03 8.86 -11.09
N ILE A 108 13.26 8.29 -9.90
CA ILE A 108 12.21 7.58 -9.13
C ILE A 108 11.00 8.45 -8.80
N ALA A 109 11.16 9.77 -8.72
CA ALA A 109 10.05 10.71 -8.51
C ALA A 109 9.34 11.13 -9.80
N THR A 110 9.77 10.63 -10.97
CA THR A 110 9.26 11.08 -12.27
C THR A 110 8.27 10.08 -12.86
N GLU A 111 7.29 10.58 -13.61
CA GLU A 111 6.38 9.75 -14.37
C GLU A 111 7.12 8.87 -15.40
N ALA A 112 8.14 9.42 -16.08
CA ALA A 112 8.86 8.72 -17.15
C ALA A 112 9.48 7.41 -16.67
N TYR A 113 10.02 7.41 -15.44
CA TYR A 113 10.62 6.24 -14.81
C TYR A 113 9.61 5.11 -14.60
N TRP A 114 8.40 5.44 -14.15
CA TRP A 114 7.37 4.45 -13.82
C TRP A 114 6.49 4.04 -14.99
N ARG A 115 6.41 4.87 -16.04
CA ARG A 115 5.53 4.67 -17.18
C ARG A 115 5.60 3.26 -17.75
N LYS A 116 6.79 2.74 -18.05
CA LYS A 116 6.96 1.38 -18.60
C LYS A 116 6.60 0.28 -17.60
N ARG A 117 6.80 0.52 -16.30
CA ARG A 117 6.67 -0.47 -15.23
C ARG A 117 5.22 -0.62 -14.74
N LEU A 118 4.50 0.50 -14.67
CA LEU A 118 3.11 0.56 -14.21
C LEU A 118 2.10 0.42 -15.37
N LEU A 119 2.43 0.86 -16.60
CA LEU A 119 1.52 0.70 -17.75
C LEU A 119 1.60 -0.66 -18.44
N ALA A 120 2.70 -1.41 -18.28
CA ALA A 120 2.83 -2.75 -18.87
C ALA A 120 1.77 -3.75 -18.36
N GLN A 121 0.99 -3.41 -17.34
CA GLN A 121 -0.10 -4.24 -16.80
C GLN A 121 -1.51 -3.83 -17.28
N HIS A 122 -1.62 -2.91 -18.26
CA HIS A 122 -2.90 -2.54 -18.89
C HIS A 122 -3.16 -3.24 -20.23
N ARG A 123 -2.29 -4.16 -20.65
CA ARG A 123 -2.52 -5.06 -21.78
C ARG A 123 -2.50 -6.48 -21.24
N ASP A 124 -3.66 -6.93 -20.77
CA ASP A 124 -4.14 -8.33 -20.75
C ASP A 124 -5.61 -8.32 -20.32
#